data_AF-A0A8T5B5E5-F1
#
_entry.id   AF-A0A8T5B5E5-F1
#
_cell.length_a   1.000
_cell.length_b   1.000
_cell.length_c   1.000
_cell.angle_alpha   90.00
_cell.angle_beta   90.00
_cell.angle_gamma   90.00
#
_symmetry.space_group_name_H-M   'P 1'
#
loop_
_entity.id
_entity.type
_entity.pdbx_description
1 polymer ?
#
loop_
_entity_poly.entity_id
_entity_poly.type
_entity_poly.pdbx_seq_one_letter_code
_entity_poly.pdbx_strand_id
1 'polypeptide(L)' 'MAGNKPLALKLRLIKAERQRGPVPSWIIMRTMGRVRFSPKTRRNWRIRKLKP' A
#
# COMPACT_ATOMS: atom_id res chain seq x y z
N MET A 1 -18.70 -11.63 -7.11
CA MET A 1 -19.21 -10.39 -6.49
C MET A 1 -18.12 -9.31 -6.42
N ALA A 2 -18.07 -8.44 -7.43
CA ALA A 2 -17.16 -7.28 -7.43
C ALA A 2 -17.86 -5.97 -7.03
N GLY A 3 -19.19 -5.87 -7.23
CA GLY A 3 -19.99 -4.67 -6.99
C GLY A 3 -20.31 -4.42 -5.52
N ASN A 4 -21.18 -5.23 -4.91
CA ASN A 4 -21.61 -5.00 -3.52
C ASN A 4 -20.63 -5.65 -2.52
N LYS A 5 -19.72 -4.85 -1.97
CA LYS A 5 -18.72 -5.28 -0.97
C LYS A 5 -19.18 -4.86 0.43
N PRO A 6 -19.03 -5.71 1.46
CA PRO A 6 -19.30 -5.31 2.83
C PRO A 6 -18.37 -4.17 3.26
N LEU A 7 -18.81 -3.34 4.19
CA LEU A 7 -18.06 -2.16 4.67
C LEU A 7 -16.64 -2.55 5.13
N ALA A 8 -16.50 -3.63 5.89
CA ALA A 8 -15.22 -4.11 6.39
C ALA A 8 -14.22 -4.38 5.25
N LEU A 9 -14.67 -4.99 4.15
CA LEU A 9 -13.83 -5.24 2.99
C LEU A 9 -13.42 -3.93 2.30
N LYS A 10 -14.34 -2.97 2.16
CA LYS A 10 -14.03 -1.65 1.58
C LYS A 10 -12.94 -0.93 2.37
N LEU A 11 -13.04 -0.91 3.70
CA LEU A 11 -12.03 -0.29 4.58
C LEU A 11 -10.65 -0.95 4.45
N ARG A 12 -10.60 -2.29 4.38
CA ARG A 12 -9.35 -3.03 4.15
C ARG A 12 -8.72 -2.70 2.81
N LEU A 13 -9.53 -2.60 1.75
CA LEU A 13 -9.06 -2.25 0.41
C LEU A 13 -8.54 -0.80 0.36
N ILE A 14 -9.25 0.16 0.95
CA ILE A 14 -8.82 1.57 1.04
C ILE A 14 -7.50 1.67 1.83
N LYS A 15 -7.38 0.97 2.96
CA LYS A 15 -6.13 0.93 3.74
C LYS A 15 -4.99 0.36 2.90
N ALA A 16 -5.25 -0.72 2.15
CA ALA A 16 -4.27 -1.32 1.28
C ALA A 16 -3.84 -0.37 0.15
N GLU A 17 -4.77 0.37 -0.43
CA GLU A 17 -4.49 1.38 -1.46
C GLU A 17 -3.62 2.51 -0.92
N ARG A 18 -3.98 3.10 0.23
CA ARG A 18 -3.18 4.16 0.88
C ARG A 18 -1.76 3.72 1.21
N GLN A 19 -1.56 2.46 1.58
CA GLN A 19 -0.23 1.88 1.86
C GLN A 19 0.66 1.70 0.62
N ARG A 20 0.13 1.84 -0.60
CA ARG A 20 0.91 1.69 -1.84
C ARG A 20 1.77 2.92 -2.15
N GLY A 21 1.57 4.05 -1.46
CA GLY A 21 2.33 5.28 -1.68
C GLY A 21 3.85 5.10 -1.52
N PRO A 22 4.67 5.91 -2.23
CA PRO A 22 6.11 5.95 -2.04
C PRO A 22 6.48 6.46 -0.65
N VAL A 23 7.69 6.13 -0.19
CA VAL A 23 8.23 6.70 1.05
C VAL A 23 8.46 8.20 0.82
N PRO A 24 7.90 9.09 1.67
CA PRO A 24 8.11 10.52 1.57
C PRO A 24 9.59 10.92 1.59
N SER A 25 9.96 11.89 0.75
CA SER A 25 11.34 12.34 0.59
C SER A 25 11.97 12.83 1.90
N TRP A 26 11.20 13.49 2.76
CA TRP A 26 11.69 13.98 4.06
C TRP A 26 12.09 12.83 5.01
N ILE A 27 11.47 11.64 4.89
CA ILE A 27 11.86 10.45 5.67
C ILE A 27 13.18 9.90 5.14
N ILE A 28 13.35 9.89 3.82
CA ILE A 28 14.61 9.46 3.18
C ILE A 28 15.74 10.38 3.65
N MET A 29 15.53 11.70 3.63
CA MET A 29 16.52 12.67 4.14
C MET A 29 16.81 12.47 5.63
N ARG A 30 15.77 12.36 6.46
CA ARG A 30 15.91 12.14 7.91
C ARG A 30 16.68 10.87 8.25
N THR A 31 16.54 9.83 7.43
CA THR A 31 17.20 8.54 7.64
C THR A 31 18.52 8.40 6.89
N MET A 32 19.06 9.49 6.31
CA MET A 32 20.27 9.48 5.47
C MET A 32 20.20 8.40 4.38
N GLY A 33 19.01 8.20 3.82
CA GLY A 33 18.76 7.22 2.78
C GLY A 33 18.76 5.76 3.24
N ARG A 34 18.67 5.46 4.54
CA ARG A 34 18.52 4.07 5.02
C ARG A 34 17.15 3.49 4.68
N VAL A 35 16.09 4.29 4.74
CA VAL A 35 14.72 3.86 4.41
C VAL A 35 14.31 4.46 3.06
N ARG A 36 14.48 3.70 1.98
CA ARG A 36 14.16 4.15 0.59
C ARG A 36 12.87 3.56 0.03
N PHE A 37 12.52 2.34 0.43
CA PHE A 37 11.34 1.65 -0.08
C PHE A 37 10.71 0.76 0.99
N SER A 38 9.41 0.51 0.84
CA SER A 38 8.67 -0.47 1.63
C SER A 38 8.21 -1.64 0.73
N PRO A 39 8.14 -2.87 1.27
CA PRO A 39 7.53 -4.00 0.55
C PRO A 39 6.09 -3.73 0.11
N LYS A 40 5.38 -2.83 0.82
CA LYS A 40 3.99 -2.47 0.50
C LYS A 40 3.88 -1.50 -0.68
N THR A 41 4.81 -0.54 -0.79
CA THR A 41 4.91 0.39 -1.93
C THR A 41 5.14 -0.36 -3.24
N ARG A 42 5.98 -1.40 -3.22
CA ARG A 42 6.31 -2.19 -4.42
C ARG A 42 5.22 -3.16 -4.87
N ARG A 43 4.06 -3.19 -4.20
CA ARG A 43 2.99 -4.13 -4.55
C ARG A 43 2.31 -3.71 -5.85
N ASN A 44 2.26 -4.64 -6.81
CA ASN A 44 1.52 -4.49 -8.05
C ASN A 44 0.35 -5.50 -8.11
N TRP A 45 -0.82 -5.05 -8.57
CA TRP A 45 -2.05 -5.86 -8.67
C TRP A 45 -1.93 -7.01 -9.67
N ARG A 46 -1.00 -6.91 -10.63
CA ARG A 46 -0.70 -7.98 -11.59
C ARG A 46 0.10 -9.12 -10.96
N ILE A 47 1.02 -8.80 -10.06
CA ILE A 47 2.02 -9.75 -9.53
C ILE A 47 1.57 -10.32 -8.17
N ARG A 48 1.09 -9.46 -7.26
CA ARG A 48 0.70 -9.85 -5.90
C ARG A 48 -0.76 -9.46 -5.64
N LYS A 49 -1.61 -10.48 -5.54
CA LYS A 49 -3.04 -10.29 -5.24
C LYS A 49 -3.27 -9.99 -3.76
N LEU A 50 -4.27 -9.16 -3.50
CA LEU A 50 -4.76 -8.88 -2.16
C LEU A 50 -5.63 -10.06 -1.70
N LYS A 51 -5.34 -10.60 -0.52
CA LYS A 51 -6.22 -11.57 0.12
C LYS A 51 -7.36 -10.81 0.83
N PRO A 52 -8.63 -11.15 0.58
CA PRO A 52 -9.78 -10.56 1.27
C PRO A 52 -9.82 -10.91 2.77
#